data_AF-A0A5B8S4X0-F1
#
_entry.id   AF-A0A5B8S4X0-F1
#
_cell.length_a   1.000
_cell.length_b   1.000
_cell.length_c   1.000
_cell.angle_alpha   90.00
_cell.angle_beta   90.00
_cell.angle_gamma   90.00
#
_symmetry.space_group_name_H-M   'P 1'
#
loop_
_entity.id
_entity.type
_entity.pdbx_description
1 polymer ?
#
loop_
_entity_poly.entity_id
_entity_poly.type
_entity_poly.pdbx_seq_one_letter_code
_entity_poly.pdbx_strand_id
1 'polypeptide(L)' 'MDDDDRPRARSDAASQLALEPLDRLSQDELAERIALLESEIARIKAHRDKVSAHRAAADALFKRPD' A
#
# COMPACT_ATOMS: atom_id res chain seq x y z
N MET A 1 -13.07 -20.63 -20.26
CA MET A 1 -12.82 -19.77 -19.08
C MET A 1 -11.32 -19.75 -18.88
N ASP A 2 -10.67 -18.63 -19.18
CA ASP A 2 -9.58 -18.03 -18.39
C ASP A 2 -8.92 -16.90 -19.18
N ASP A 3 -9.71 -15.85 -19.43
CA ASP A 3 -9.21 -14.54 -19.83
C ASP A 3 -8.63 -13.74 -18.64
N ASP A 4 -8.57 -14.35 -17.45
CA ASP A 4 -8.18 -13.71 -16.17
C ASP A 4 -6.64 -13.72 -15.94
N ASP A 5 -5.87 -14.36 -16.83
CA ASP A 5 -4.41 -14.51 -16.69
C ASP A 5 -3.61 -13.40 -17.39
N ARG A 6 -4.28 -12.34 -17.86
CA ARG A 6 -3.57 -11.17 -18.37
C ARG A 6 -3.02 -10.39 -17.18
N PRO A 7 -1.74 -9.95 -17.20
CA PRO A 7 -1.26 -9.02 -16.19
C PRO A 7 -2.15 -7.78 -16.25
N ARG A 8 -3.03 -7.61 -15.24
CA ARG A 8 -3.86 -6.42 -15.10
C ARG A 8 -2.90 -5.25 -15.26
N ALA A 9 -3.18 -4.36 -16.21
CA ALA A 9 -2.41 -3.14 -16.35
C ALA A 9 -2.49 -2.41 -15.01
N ARG A 10 -1.49 -2.64 -14.16
CA ARG A 10 -1.35 -2.03 -12.85
C ARG A 10 -0.90 -0.62 -13.12
N SER A 11 -1.82 0.21 -13.56
CA SER A 11 -1.69 1.62 -13.24
C SER A 11 -1.79 1.66 -11.72
N ASP A 12 -0.64 1.70 -11.05
CA ASP A 12 -0.61 1.71 -9.60
C ASP A 12 -1.24 3.05 -9.15
N ALA A 13 -2.16 2.97 -8.18
CA ALA A 13 -2.97 4.11 -7.78
C ALA A 13 -2.11 5.30 -7.32
N ALA A 14 -0.90 5.06 -6.80
CA ALA A 14 0.04 6.11 -6.42
C ALA A 14 0.57 6.87 -7.65
N SER A 15 0.93 6.17 -8.73
CA SER A 15 1.31 6.81 -10.00
C SER A 15 0.16 7.61 -10.61
N GLN A 16 -1.09 7.15 -10.50
CA GLN A 16 -2.25 7.93 -10.96
C GLN A 16 -2.43 9.20 -10.12
N LEU A 17 -2.35 9.09 -8.80
CA LEU A 17 -2.47 10.20 -7.86
C LEU A 17 -1.42 11.28 -8.12
N ALA A 18 -0.19 10.88 -8.49
CA ALA A 18 0.91 11.80 -8.79
C ALA A 18 0.69 12.62 -10.07
N LEU A 19 -0.20 12.18 -10.97
CA LEU A 19 -0.55 12.91 -12.20
C LEU A 19 -1.69 13.91 -12.00
N GLU A 20 -2.33 13.93 -10.82
CA GLU A 20 -3.46 14.83 -10.58
C GLU A 20 -2.99 16.28 -10.36
N PRO A 21 -3.63 17.27 -11.02
CA PRO A 21 -3.29 18.68 -10.88
C PRO A 21 -3.67 19.20 -9.48
N LEU A 22 -2.68 19.69 -8.73
CA LEU A 22 -2.87 20.26 -7.39
C LEU A 22 -3.19 21.77 -7.39
N ASP A 23 -2.94 22.45 -8.51
CA ASP A 23 -3.15 23.90 -8.68
C ASP A 23 -4.62 24.32 -8.58
N ARG A 24 -5.55 23.38 -8.71
CA ARG A 24 -7.00 23.60 -8.60
C ARG A 24 -7.55 23.43 -7.19
N LEU A 25 -6.74 22.94 -6.26
CA LEU A 25 -7.15 22.68 -4.88
C LEU A 25 -6.80 23.87 -3.99
N SER A 26 -7.73 24.22 -3.11
CA SER A 26 -7.49 25.15 -2.01
C SER A 26 -6.55 24.56 -0.96
N GLN A 27 -6.05 25.39 -0.04
CA GLN A 27 -5.18 24.93 1.05
C GLN A 27 -5.89 23.91 1.97
N ASP A 28 -7.17 24.11 2.24
CA ASP A 28 -7.96 23.22 3.09
C ASP A 28 -8.18 21.86 2.41
N GLU A 29 -8.49 21.85 1.11
CA GLU A 29 -8.62 20.61 0.31
C GLU A 29 -7.29 19.85 0.23
N LEU A 30 -6.17 20.56 0.09
CA LEU A 30 -4.84 19.95 0.15
C LEU A 30 -4.57 19.33 1.52
N ALA A 31 -4.93 20.00 2.61
CA ALA A 31 -4.76 19.50 3.96
C ALA A 31 -5.61 18.24 4.22
N GLU A 32 -6.86 18.23 3.80
CA GLU A 32 -7.74 17.07 3.89
C GLU A 32 -7.18 15.87 3.11
N ARG A 33 -6.73 16.13 1.87
CA ARG A 33 -6.12 15.10 1.03
C ARG A 33 -4.86 14.52 1.65
N ILE A 34 -3.99 15.36 2.23
CA ILE A 34 -2.79 14.91 2.95
C ILE A 34 -3.19 13.99 4.12
N ALA A 35 -4.14 14.40 4.95
CA ALA A 35 -4.57 13.62 6.11
C ALA A 35 -5.08 12.21 5.71
N LEU A 36 -5.84 12.12 4.63
CA LEU A 36 -6.31 10.84 4.08
C LEU A 36 -5.16 9.95 3.61
N LEU A 37 -4.19 10.51 2.90
CA LEU A 37 -3.03 9.77 2.39
C LEU A 37 -2.11 9.29 3.52
N GLU A 38 -1.92 10.10 4.57
CA GLU A 38 -1.15 9.70 5.75
C GLU A 38 -1.79 8.55 6.51
N SER A 39 -3.11 8.57 6.66
CA SER A 39 -3.89 7.46 7.23
C SER A 39 -3.71 6.18 6.42
N GLU A 40 -3.77 6.28 5.10
CA GLU A 40 -3.57 5.14 4.21
C GLU A 40 -2.14 4.59 4.28
N ILE A 41 -1.13 5.46 4.34
CA ILE A 41 0.27 5.07 4.57
C ILE A 41 0.42 4.32 5.90
N ALA A 42 -0.21 4.80 6.97
CA ALA A 42 -0.19 4.14 8.27
C ALA A 42 -0.83 2.75 8.19
N ARG A 43 -1.98 2.62 7.50
CA ARG A 43 -2.65 1.33 7.27
C ARG A 43 -1.76 0.34 6.54
N ILE A 44 -1.09 0.77 5.47
CA ILE A 44 -0.17 -0.07 4.67
C ILE A 44 1.03 -0.51 5.51
N LYS A 45 1.64 0.40 6.27
CA LYS A 45 2.76 0.09 7.17
C LYS A 45 2.36 -0.96 8.21
N ALA A 46 1.22 -0.77 8.87
CA ALA A 46 0.71 -1.71 9.87
C ALA A 46 0.47 -3.11 9.26
N HIS A 47 -0.09 -3.18 8.05
CA HIS A 47 -0.29 -4.45 7.36
C HIS A 47 1.04 -5.14 7.01
N ARG A 48 1.99 -4.39 6.42
CA ARG A 48 3.33 -4.90 6.10
C ARG A 48 4.01 -5.47 7.35
N ASP A 49 3.97 -4.75 8.45
CA ASP A 49 4.64 -5.14 9.69
C ASP A 49 3.98 -6.39 10.29
N LYS A 50 2.64 -6.49 10.23
CA LYS A 50 1.90 -7.70 10.61
C LYS A 50 2.30 -8.92 9.78
N VAL A 51 2.40 -8.77 8.46
CA VAL A 51 2.82 -9.86 7.56
C VAL A 51 4.27 -10.26 7.81
N SER A 52 5.16 -9.29 8.04
CA SER A 52 6.57 -9.54 8.37
C SER A 52 6.71 -10.30 9.70
N ALA A 53 5.97 -9.91 10.73
CA ALA A 53 5.95 -10.61 12.02
C ALA A 53 5.45 -12.05 11.88
N HIS A 54 4.42 -12.28 11.06
CA HIS A 54 3.93 -13.63 10.77
C HIS A 54 5.00 -14.49 10.08
N ARG A 55 5.74 -13.92 9.12
CA ARG A 55 6.84 -14.62 8.45
C ARG A 55 7.97 -14.95 9.43
N ALA A 56 8.40 -14.00 10.25
CA ALA A 56 9.44 -14.23 11.25
C ALA A 56 9.06 -15.30 12.27
N ALA A 57 7.79 -15.31 12.73
CA ALA A 57 7.27 -16.35 13.61
C ALA A 57 7.28 -17.73 12.94
N ALA A 58 6.88 -17.82 11.66
CA ALA A 58 6.96 -19.06 10.90
C ALA A 58 8.41 -19.52 10.73
N ASP A 59 9.33 -18.63 10.35
CA ASP A 59 10.76 -18.96 10.18
C ASP A 59 11.38 -19.46 11.50
N ALA A 60 10.96 -18.94 12.65
CA ALA A 60 11.39 -19.41 13.97
C ALA A 60 10.81 -20.79 14.36
N LEU A 61 9.58 -21.08 13.94
CA LEU A 61 8.91 -22.38 14.16
C LEU A 61 9.48 -23.49 13.27
N PHE A 62 9.92 -23.15 12.05
CA PHE A 62 10.38 -24.11 11.05
C PHE A 62 11.91 -24.22 10.93
N LYS A 63 12.69 -23.38 11.62
CA LYS A 63 14.13 -23.64 11.79
C LYS A 63 14.32 -24.87 12.69
N ARG A 64 14.80 -25.96 12.09
CA ARG A 64 15.28 -27.12 12.84
C ARG A 64 16.45 -26.68 13.73
N PRO A 65 16.53 -27.14 14.99
CA PRO A 65 17.75 -26.97 15.77
C PRO A 65 18.82 -27.84 15.09
N ASP A 66 19.97 -27.22 14.80
CA ASP A 66 21.19 -27.94 14.44
C ASP A 66 21.73 -28.74 15.64
#